data_AF-A0A3A5HFL4-F1
#
_entry.id   AF-A0A3A5HFL4-F1
#
_cell.length_a   1.000
_cell.length_b   1.000
_cell.length_c   1.000
_cell.angle_alpha   90.00
_cell.angle_beta   90.00
_cell.angle_gamma   90.00
#
_symmetry.space_group_name_H-M   'P 1'
#
loop_
_entity.id
_entity.type
_entity.pdbx_description
1 polymer ?
#
loop_
_entity_poly.entity_id
_entity_poly.type
_entity_poly.pdbx_seq_one_letter_code
_entity_poly.pdbx_strand_id
1 'polypeptide(L)'
;MKSKLTVFITLILITFIFGCIQSDVSSIEELIPQINDHLKKGDDHYNQAAQDLNNFNIDSAIANSNQATNEFNMARSSASEALIYAQNSEDNVFIQYIELAVLEIDAKLNATSELRSAAQSFQSGRNQTGNTNLKMANGLMQDALKYQKEREALVSQNPAKFKA
;
A
#
# COMPACT_ATOMS: atom_id res chain seq x y z
N MET A 1 -27.01 54.68 43.84
CA MET A 1 -25.63 54.55 43.33
C MET A 1 -25.50 53.21 42.59
N LYS A 2 -25.23 53.29 41.29
CA LYS A 2 -24.55 52.34 40.37
C LYS A 2 -25.04 50.88 40.29
N SER A 3 -25.59 50.55 39.12
CA SER A 3 -25.73 49.18 38.57
C SER A 3 -24.37 48.49 38.40
N LYS A 4 -24.32 47.17 38.55
CA LYS A 4 -23.34 46.24 37.94
C LYS A 4 -24.06 44.90 37.75
N LEU A 5 -24.56 44.61 36.55
CA LEU A 5 -23.88 43.90 35.45
C LEU A 5 -23.55 42.43 35.80
N THR A 6 -24.44 41.58 35.27
CA THR A 6 -24.41 40.15 34.92
C THR A 6 -23.04 39.53 34.64
N VAL A 7 -22.84 38.25 34.99
CA VAL A 7 -22.20 37.25 34.10
C VAL A 7 -22.86 35.88 34.28
N PHE A 8 -23.52 35.44 33.21
CA PHE A 8 -23.96 34.07 32.92
C PHE A 8 -22.69 33.23 32.72
N ILE A 9 -22.40 32.24 33.57
CA ILE A 9 -21.36 31.25 33.25
C ILE A 9 -22.04 30.15 32.45
N THR A 10 -22.05 30.36 31.13
CA THR A 10 -22.36 29.33 30.14
C THR A 10 -21.31 28.23 30.29
N LEU A 11 -21.74 27.01 30.61
CA LEU A 11 -20.94 25.81 30.47
C LEU A 11 -20.58 25.69 28.99
N ILE A 12 -19.34 26.03 28.61
CA ILE A 12 -18.84 25.78 27.26
C ILE A 12 -18.70 24.26 27.14
N LEU A 13 -19.65 23.65 26.42
CA LEU A 13 -19.57 22.29 25.92
C LEU A 13 -18.29 22.20 25.07
N ILE A 14 -17.26 21.51 25.55
CA ILE A 14 -16.13 21.10 24.72
C ILE A 14 -16.62 19.91 23.89
N THR A 15 -17.30 20.19 22.79
CA THR A 15 -17.71 19.17 21.84
C THR A 15 -17.55 19.73 20.44
N PHE A 16 -16.35 19.77 19.85
CA PHE A 16 -16.21 20.01 18.41
C PHE A 16 -14.78 19.75 17.89
N ILE A 17 -14.19 18.56 18.12
CA ILE A 17 -13.08 18.06 17.25
C ILE A 17 -13.16 16.52 17.02
N PHE A 18 -13.93 15.75 17.79
CA PHE A 18 -14.04 14.29 17.57
C PHE A 18 -14.75 13.87 16.27
N GLY A 19 -15.43 14.79 15.58
CA GLY A 19 -16.16 14.49 14.35
C GLY A 19 -15.28 14.25 13.12
N CYS A 20 -14.15 14.96 12.97
CA CYS A 20 -13.26 14.79 11.81
C CYS A 20 -12.35 13.57 11.94
N ILE A 21 -11.77 13.36 13.14
CA ILE A 21 -10.87 12.22 13.39
C ILE A 21 -11.61 10.89 13.16
N GLN A 22 -12.87 10.82 13.58
CA GLN A 22 -13.65 9.60 13.47
C GLN A 22 -14.10 9.31 12.03
N SER A 23 -14.33 10.35 11.21
CA SER A 23 -14.57 10.19 9.76
C SER A 23 -13.31 9.76 9.01
N ASP A 24 -12.14 10.27 9.40
CA ASP A 24 -10.88 9.90 8.74
C ASP A 24 -10.51 8.44 9.02
N VAL A 25 -10.69 7.97 10.26
CA VAL A 25 -10.47 6.56 10.61
C VAL A 25 -11.43 5.63 9.87
N SER A 26 -12.71 5.97 9.72
CA SER A 26 -13.64 5.16 8.92
C SER A 26 -13.22 5.07 7.44
N SER A 27 -12.73 6.15 6.85
CA SER A 27 -12.23 6.15 5.46
C SER A 27 -11.01 5.24 5.30
N ILE A 28 -10.10 5.22 6.28
CA ILE A 28 -8.96 4.30 6.30
C ILE A 28 -9.45 2.85 6.36
N GLU A 29 -10.40 2.54 7.25
CA GLU A 29 -10.98 1.19 7.40
C GLU A 29 -11.63 0.69 6.10
N GLU A 30 -12.22 1.58 5.29
CA GLU A 30 -12.81 1.23 3.98
C GLU A 30 -11.79 1.03 2.86
N LEU A 31 -10.64 1.73 2.92
CA LEU A 31 -9.58 1.65 1.92
C LEU A 31 -8.64 0.45 2.13
N ILE A 32 -8.39 0.04 3.38
CA ILE A 32 -7.49 -1.09 3.69
C ILE A 32 -7.89 -2.38 2.94
N PRO A 33 -9.16 -2.81 2.94
CA PRO A 33 -9.59 -3.98 2.17
C PRO A 33 -9.33 -3.85 0.67
N GLN A 34 -9.51 -2.65 0.11
CA GLN A 34 -9.28 -2.40 -1.33
C GLN A 34 -7.79 -2.50 -1.66
N ILE A 35 -6.92 -1.91 -0.83
CA ILE A 35 -5.47 -2.01 -0.94
C ILE A 35 -5.04 -3.48 -0.92
N ASN A 36 -5.56 -4.25 0.04
CA ASN A 36 -5.21 -5.66 0.21
C ASN A 36 -5.72 -6.54 -0.94
N ASP A 37 -6.93 -6.29 -1.47
CA ASP A 37 -7.47 -7.03 -2.61
C ASP A 37 -6.62 -6.81 -3.88
N HIS A 38 -6.28 -5.54 -4.16
CA HIS A 38 -5.40 -5.21 -5.29
C HIS A 38 -3.97 -5.75 -5.12
N LEU A 39 -3.40 -5.69 -3.91
CA LEU A 39 -2.11 -6.32 -3.61
C LEU A 39 -2.14 -7.83 -3.91
N LYS A 40 -3.19 -8.53 -3.45
CA LYS A 40 -3.35 -9.97 -3.67
C LYS A 40 -3.46 -10.31 -5.17
N LYS A 41 -4.30 -9.59 -5.91
CA LYS A 41 -4.43 -9.79 -7.37
C LYS A 41 -3.13 -9.48 -8.11
N GLY A 42 -2.43 -8.42 -7.70
CA GLY A 42 -1.13 -8.07 -8.24
C GLY A 42 -0.10 -9.17 -8.00
N ASP A 43 -0.08 -9.76 -6.80
CA ASP A 43 0.78 -10.89 -6.45
C ASP A 43 0.47 -12.14 -7.27
N ASP A 44 -0.81 -12.46 -7.47
CA ASP A 44 -1.25 -13.58 -8.31
C ASP A 44 -0.72 -13.40 -9.76
N HIS A 45 -0.87 -12.21 -10.33
CA HIS A 45 -0.36 -11.89 -11.66
C HIS A 45 1.18 -11.88 -11.72
N TYR A 46 1.87 -11.34 -10.72
CA TYR A 46 3.33 -11.34 -10.67
C TYR A 46 3.89 -12.77 -10.63
N ASN A 47 3.31 -13.61 -9.77
CA ASN A 47 3.72 -15.01 -9.64
C ASN A 47 3.47 -15.78 -10.94
N GLN A 48 2.33 -15.53 -11.60
CA GLN A 48 2.05 -16.12 -12.91
C GLN A 48 3.06 -15.63 -13.96
N ALA A 49 3.42 -14.33 -13.97
CA ALA A 49 4.42 -13.81 -14.89
C ALA A 49 5.80 -14.46 -14.68
N ALA A 50 6.21 -14.68 -13.42
CA ALA A 50 7.45 -15.36 -13.10
C ALA A 50 7.43 -16.83 -13.56
N GLN A 51 6.30 -17.53 -13.36
CA GLN A 51 6.11 -18.89 -13.86
C GLN A 51 6.15 -18.97 -15.39
N ASP A 52 5.45 -18.08 -16.07
CA ASP A 52 5.44 -17.99 -17.53
C ASP A 52 6.86 -17.77 -18.05
N LEU A 53 7.63 -16.89 -17.40
CA LEU A 53 8.99 -16.60 -17.78
C LEU A 53 9.93 -17.82 -17.59
N ASN A 54 9.79 -18.55 -16.48
CA ASN A 54 10.51 -19.80 -16.25
C ASN A 54 10.21 -20.87 -17.31
N ASN A 55 9.00 -20.85 -17.86
CA ASN A 55 8.57 -21.73 -18.94
C ASN A 55 8.87 -21.18 -20.34
N PHE A 56 9.59 -20.06 -20.45
CA PHE A 56 9.87 -19.35 -21.70
C PHE A 56 8.62 -18.90 -22.48
N ASN A 57 7.47 -18.79 -21.81
CA ASN A 57 6.25 -18.21 -22.35
C ASN A 57 6.31 -16.67 -22.26
N ILE A 58 7.17 -16.06 -23.07
CA ILE A 58 7.53 -14.64 -22.97
C ILE A 58 6.32 -13.70 -23.08
N ASP A 59 5.44 -13.92 -24.06
CA ASP A 59 4.30 -13.03 -24.28
C ASP A 59 3.31 -13.07 -23.10
N SER A 60 3.07 -14.26 -22.54
CA SER A 60 2.26 -14.44 -21.33
C SER A 60 2.91 -13.77 -20.11
N ALA A 61 4.23 -13.91 -19.95
CA ALA A 61 4.96 -13.25 -18.87
C ALA A 61 4.83 -11.72 -18.94
N ILE A 62 4.92 -11.13 -20.13
CA ILE A 62 4.72 -9.70 -20.34
C ILE A 62 3.27 -9.30 -20.04
N ALA A 63 2.29 -10.06 -20.54
CA ALA A 63 0.88 -9.79 -20.30
C ALA A 63 0.54 -9.81 -18.80
N ASN A 64 0.97 -10.83 -18.07
CA ASN A 64 0.77 -10.94 -16.63
C ASN A 64 1.54 -9.87 -15.84
N SER A 65 2.74 -9.47 -16.28
CA SER A 65 3.45 -8.34 -15.67
C SER A 65 2.69 -7.02 -15.82
N ASN A 66 2.01 -6.80 -16.95
CA ASN A 66 1.17 -5.62 -17.15
C ASN A 66 -0.08 -5.66 -16.25
N GLN A 67 -0.71 -6.83 -16.08
CA GLN A 67 -1.85 -6.97 -15.17
C GLN A 67 -1.42 -6.72 -13.71
N ALA A 68 -0.31 -7.29 -13.27
CA ALA A 68 0.27 -7.02 -11.96
C ALA A 68 0.54 -5.53 -11.74
N THR A 69 1.11 -4.86 -12.75
CA THR A 69 1.36 -3.41 -12.72
C THR A 69 0.06 -2.62 -12.54
N ASN A 70 -1.01 -3.00 -13.24
CA ASN A 70 -2.31 -2.34 -13.10
C ASN A 70 -2.86 -2.48 -11.68
N GLU A 71 -2.90 -3.70 -11.15
CA GLU A 71 -3.39 -3.98 -9.80
C GLU A 71 -2.56 -3.24 -8.74
N PHE A 72 -1.23 -3.27 -8.83
CA PHE A 72 -0.38 -2.52 -7.89
C PHE A 72 -0.55 -1.00 -8.02
N ASN A 73 -0.81 -0.46 -9.21
CA ASN A 73 -1.14 0.97 -9.35
C ASN A 73 -2.48 1.32 -8.71
N MET A 74 -3.49 0.45 -8.80
CA MET A 74 -4.76 0.63 -8.09
C MET A 74 -4.55 0.61 -6.58
N ALA A 75 -3.78 -0.37 -6.06
CA ALA A 75 -3.37 -0.40 -4.66
C ALA A 75 -2.64 0.89 -4.25
N ARG A 76 -1.73 1.39 -5.09
CA ARG A 76 -0.96 2.62 -4.83
C ARG A 76 -1.84 3.85 -4.75
N SER A 77 -2.84 3.94 -5.62
CA SER A 77 -3.83 5.03 -5.59
C SER A 77 -4.60 5.02 -4.27
N SER A 78 -5.20 3.88 -3.89
CA SER A 78 -5.93 3.74 -2.64
C SER A 78 -5.05 3.98 -1.41
N ALA A 79 -3.79 3.52 -1.44
CA ALA A 79 -2.83 3.76 -0.36
C ALA A 79 -2.43 5.24 -0.23
N SER A 80 -2.36 5.97 -1.35
CA SER A 80 -2.08 7.41 -1.33
C SER A 80 -3.23 8.20 -0.71
N GLU A 81 -4.45 7.83 -1.04
CA GLU A 81 -5.66 8.41 -0.43
C GLU A 81 -5.73 8.07 1.07
N ALA A 82 -5.51 6.81 1.43
CA ALA A 82 -5.48 6.38 2.83
C ALA A 82 -4.39 7.09 3.64
N LEU A 83 -3.25 7.45 3.01
CA LEU A 83 -2.16 8.15 3.69
C LEU A 83 -2.58 9.57 4.10
N ILE A 84 -3.37 10.25 3.25
CA ILE A 84 -3.92 11.58 3.55
C ILE A 84 -4.83 11.48 4.78
N TYR A 85 -5.75 10.51 4.81
CA TYR A 85 -6.62 10.28 5.97
C TYR A 85 -5.83 9.89 7.22
N ALA A 86 -4.81 9.04 7.09
CA ALA A 86 -3.95 8.65 8.20
C ALA A 86 -3.22 9.87 8.79
N GLN A 87 -2.67 10.74 7.94
CA GLN A 87 -2.01 11.98 8.38
C GLN A 87 -2.99 12.93 9.07
N ASN A 88 -4.20 13.09 8.56
CA ASN A 88 -5.25 13.93 9.16
C ASN A 88 -5.73 13.38 10.52
N SER A 89 -5.73 12.06 10.69
CA SER A 89 -6.11 11.43 11.96
C SER A 89 -5.10 11.66 13.10
N GLU A 90 -3.88 12.10 12.76
CA GLU A 90 -2.73 12.21 13.68
C GLU A 90 -2.37 10.90 14.42
N ASP A 91 -2.88 9.76 13.94
CA ASP A 91 -2.63 8.44 14.51
C ASP A 91 -1.38 7.82 13.90
N ASN A 92 -0.26 7.95 14.61
CA ASN A 92 1.04 7.46 14.15
C ASN A 92 1.04 5.95 13.80
N VAL A 93 0.15 5.14 14.39
CA VAL A 93 0.04 3.72 14.02
C VAL A 93 -0.54 3.57 12.61
N PHE A 94 -1.60 4.32 12.27
CA PHE A 94 -2.17 4.29 10.92
C PHE A 94 -1.24 4.92 9.90
N ILE A 95 -0.54 6.01 10.25
CA ILE A 95 0.45 6.63 9.36
C ILE A 95 1.53 5.62 9.00
N GLN A 96 2.17 4.98 9.99
CA GLN A 96 3.21 3.98 9.75
C GLN A 96 2.67 2.77 8.98
N TYR A 97 1.46 2.31 9.29
CA TYR A 97 0.85 1.18 8.58
C TYR A 97 0.67 1.48 7.08
N ILE A 98 0.16 2.67 6.73
CA ILE A 98 -0.05 3.05 5.33
C ILE A 98 1.28 3.38 4.63
N GLU A 99 2.24 4.01 5.30
CA GLU A 99 3.58 4.23 4.74
C GLU A 99 4.28 2.91 4.37
N LEU A 100 4.18 1.90 5.24
CA LEU A 100 4.70 0.56 4.94
C LEU A 100 3.96 -0.10 3.78
N ALA A 101 2.63 0.07 3.68
CA ALA A 101 1.87 -0.41 2.52
C ALA A 101 2.34 0.27 1.22
N VAL A 102 2.59 1.58 1.25
CA VAL A 102 3.14 2.33 0.12
C VAL A 102 4.52 1.79 -0.29
N LEU A 103 5.42 1.58 0.67
CA LEU A 103 6.76 1.03 0.38
C LEU A 103 6.70 -0.39 -0.18
N GLU A 104 5.82 -1.24 0.35
CA GLU A 104 5.54 -2.57 -0.18
C GLU A 104 5.08 -2.51 -1.65
N ILE A 105 4.10 -1.66 -1.95
CA ILE A 105 3.54 -1.50 -3.30
C ILE A 105 4.59 -0.96 -4.28
N ASP A 106 5.36 0.06 -3.89
CA ASP A 106 6.39 0.65 -4.73
C ASP A 106 7.50 -0.38 -5.05
N ALA A 107 7.89 -1.20 -4.06
CA ALA A 107 8.81 -2.31 -4.28
C ALA A 107 8.24 -3.37 -5.25
N LYS A 108 6.96 -3.74 -5.12
CA LYS A 108 6.28 -4.69 -6.03
C LYS A 108 6.13 -4.13 -7.46
N LEU A 109 5.84 -2.84 -7.63
CA LEU A 109 5.81 -2.17 -8.94
C LEU A 109 7.19 -2.23 -9.62
N ASN A 110 8.23 -1.88 -8.87
CA ASN A 110 9.60 -1.94 -9.39
C ASN A 110 10.02 -3.38 -9.72
N ALA A 111 9.68 -4.35 -8.85
CA ALA A 111 9.96 -5.76 -9.11
C ALA A 111 9.27 -6.25 -10.38
N THR A 112 8.03 -5.83 -10.60
CA THR A 112 7.23 -6.18 -11.79
C THR A 112 7.82 -5.56 -13.06
N SER A 113 8.27 -4.31 -12.98
CA SER A 113 8.95 -3.63 -14.09
C SER A 113 10.24 -4.37 -14.49
N GLU A 114 11.03 -4.82 -13.51
CA GLU A 114 12.25 -5.58 -13.76
C GLU A 114 11.96 -6.98 -14.31
N LEU A 115 10.93 -7.66 -13.81
CA LEU A 115 10.50 -8.95 -14.35
C LEU A 115 10.09 -8.84 -15.83
N ARG A 116 9.32 -7.80 -16.17
CA ARG A 116 8.94 -7.50 -17.57
C ARG A 116 10.17 -7.19 -18.43
N SER A 117 11.11 -6.41 -17.90
CA SER A 117 12.36 -6.07 -18.59
C SER A 117 13.26 -7.30 -18.79
N ALA A 118 13.21 -8.26 -17.86
CA ALA A 118 13.86 -9.56 -18.02
C ALA A 118 13.25 -10.34 -19.19
N ALA A 119 11.91 -10.46 -19.24
CA ALA A 119 11.21 -11.13 -20.33
C ALA A 119 11.57 -10.55 -21.72
N GLN A 120 11.56 -9.22 -21.85
CA GLN A 120 11.97 -8.54 -23.09
C GLN A 120 13.44 -8.76 -23.46
N SER A 121 14.32 -8.85 -22.45
CA SER A 121 15.74 -9.12 -22.68
C SER A 121 15.95 -10.54 -23.19
N PHE A 122 15.29 -11.54 -22.60
CA PHE A 122 15.33 -12.92 -23.10
C PHE A 122 14.73 -13.04 -24.50
N GLN A 123 13.64 -12.34 -24.80
CA GLN A 123 13.06 -12.27 -26.15
C GLN A 123 14.08 -11.79 -27.20
N SER A 124 14.95 -10.86 -26.79
CA SER A 124 16.00 -10.28 -27.64
C SER A 124 17.32 -11.08 -27.63
N GLY A 125 17.36 -12.26 -27.01
CA GLY A 125 18.59 -13.05 -26.85
C GLY A 125 19.62 -12.47 -25.86
N ARG A 126 19.27 -11.42 -25.12
CA ARG A 126 20.13 -10.74 -24.14
C ARG A 126 20.06 -11.43 -22.78
N ASN A 127 20.51 -12.68 -22.73
CA ASN A 127 20.35 -13.54 -21.54
C ASN A 127 21.03 -12.98 -20.29
N GLN A 128 22.23 -12.38 -20.42
CA GLN A 128 22.92 -11.78 -19.28
C GLN A 128 22.13 -10.60 -18.69
N THR A 129 21.62 -9.71 -19.55
CA THR A 129 20.76 -8.60 -19.13
C THR A 129 19.46 -9.11 -18.49
N GLY A 130 18.84 -10.14 -19.09
CA GLY A 130 17.66 -10.78 -18.53
C GLY A 130 17.88 -11.32 -17.12
N ASN A 131 18.99 -12.02 -16.90
CA ASN A 131 19.37 -12.54 -15.59
C ASN A 131 19.66 -11.43 -14.57
N THR A 132 20.26 -10.31 -14.98
CA THR A 132 20.45 -9.14 -14.12
C THR A 132 19.11 -8.57 -13.67
N ASN A 133 18.17 -8.40 -14.59
CA ASN A 133 16.82 -7.90 -14.27
C ASN A 133 16.05 -8.87 -13.36
N LEU A 134 16.14 -10.18 -13.59
CA LEU A 134 15.56 -11.18 -12.67
C LEU A 134 16.12 -11.06 -11.25
N LYS A 135 17.44 -10.86 -11.12
CA LYS A 135 18.06 -10.69 -9.80
C LYS A 135 17.56 -9.43 -9.11
N MET A 136 17.39 -8.32 -9.85
CA MET A 136 16.84 -7.08 -9.31
C MET A 136 15.38 -7.26 -8.90
N ALA A 137 14.56 -7.89 -9.74
CA ALA A 137 13.16 -8.21 -9.43
C ALA A 137 13.04 -9.01 -8.13
N ASN A 138 13.87 -10.04 -7.95
CA ASN A 138 13.90 -10.85 -6.73
C ASN A 138 14.32 -10.03 -5.49
N GLY A 139 15.32 -9.15 -5.61
CA GLY A 139 15.73 -8.28 -4.51
C GLY A 139 14.61 -7.33 -4.07
N LEU A 140 13.94 -6.70 -5.04
CA LEU A 140 12.81 -5.81 -4.79
C LEU A 140 11.62 -6.55 -4.16
N MET A 141 11.37 -7.80 -4.57
CA MET A 141 10.33 -8.61 -3.93
C MET A 141 10.70 -9.02 -2.49
N GLN A 142 11.98 -9.22 -2.19
CA GLN A 142 12.45 -9.43 -0.82
C GLN A 142 12.21 -8.18 0.04
N ASP A 143 12.47 -6.99 -0.49
CA ASP A 143 12.17 -5.72 0.19
C ASP A 143 10.66 -5.56 0.41
N ALA A 144 9.83 -5.86 -0.60
CA ALA A 144 8.37 -5.84 -0.47
C ALA A 144 7.88 -6.75 0.66
N LEU A 145 8.37 -8.00 0.72
CA LEU A 145 8.02 -8.94 1.78
C LEU A 145 8.49 -8.48 3.17
N LYS A 146 9.58 -7.72 3.25
CA LYS A 146 10.02 -7.11 4.51
C LYS A 146 9.02 -6.06 4.97
N TYR A 147 8.62 -5.13 4.10
CA TYR A 147 7.62 -4.11 4.44
C TYR A 147 6.27 -4.71 4.80
N GLN A 148 5.83 -5.76 4.08
CA GLN A 148 4.62 -6.52 4.41
C GLN A 148 4.68 -7.08 5.84
N LYS A 149 5.79 -7.72 6.22
CA LYS A 149 5.96 -8.27 7.57
C LYS A 149 5.96 -7.19 8.64
N GLU A 150 6.60 -6.05 8.38
CA GLU A 150 6.58 -4.92 9.31
C GLU A 150 5.15 -4.36 9.46
N ARG A 151 4.39 -4.30 8.37
CA ARG A 151 2.98 -3.90 8.36
C ARG A 151 2.09 -4.86 9.15
N GLU A 152 2.26 -6.17 8.96
CA GLU A 152 1.55 -7.21 9.73
C GLU A 152 1.91 -7.19 11.21
N ALA A 153 3.17 -6.88 11.54
CA ALA A 153 3.62 -6.73 12.93
C ALA A 153 2.95 -5.54 13.61
N LEU A 154 2.77 -4.40 12.92
CA LEU A 154 2.02 -3.26 13.46
C LEU A 154 0.58 -3.62 13.80
N VAL A 155 -0.11 -4.37 12.93
CA VAL A 155 -1.47 -4.87 13.19
C VAL A 155 -1.50 -5.75 14.44
N SER A 156 -0.57 -6.71 14.51
CA SER A 156 -0.48 -7.67 15.62
C SER A 156 -0.18 -6.99 16.97
N GLN A 157 0.60 -5.91 16.96
CA GLN A 157 0.94 -5.13 18.15
C GLN A 157 -0.19 -4.19 18.58
N ASN A 158 -1.12 -3.84 17.68
CA ASN A 158 -2.18 -2.86 17.91
C ASN A 158 -3.58 -3.41 17.54
N PRO A 159 -3.99 -4.58 18.08
CA PRO A 159 -5.22 -5.25 17.64
C PRO A 159 -6.50 -4.44 17.90
N ALA A 160 -6.48 -3.51 18.87
CA ALA A 160 -7.64 -2.65 19.15
C ALA A 160 -7.90 -1.60 18.05
N LYS A 161 -6.91 -1.30 17.19
CA LYS A 161 -7.02 -0.32 16.10
C LYS A 161 -7.43 -0.94 14.77
N PHE A 162 -7.06 -2.20 14.55
CA PHE A 162 -7.37 -2.93 13.34
C PHE A 162 -8.44 -3.96 13.69
N LYS A 163 -9.71 -3.67 13.36
CA LYS A 163 -10.79 -4.62 13.57
C LYS A 163 -10.47 -5.90 12.78
N ALA A 164 -10.36 -7.01 13.49
CA ALA A 164 -10.25 -8.35 12.92
C ALA A 164 -11.64 -8.88 12.51
#